data_AF-A0A6N8LVW8-F1
#
_entry.id   AF-A0A6N8LVW8-F1
#
_cell.length_a   1.000
_cell.length_b   1.000
_cell.length_c   1.000
_cell.angle_alpha   90.00
_cell.angle_beta   90.00
_cell.angle_gamma   90.00
#
_symmetry.space_group_name_H-M   'P 1'
#
loop_
_entity.id
_entity.type
_entity.pdbx_description
1 polymer ?
#
loop_
_entity_poly.entity_id
_entity_poly.type
_entity_poly.pdbx_seq_one_letter_code
_entity_poly.pdbx_strand_id
1 'polypeptide(L)'
;MLSAVCRSADLTLNDDGAQLFAQALDEGTCGRLETALVALPTSRPGVRIGEGRQLRPFLGNAGPIGVIAVSALGEQARPVRAILFDKTAERNWALGWHQDRTIVVEERIDTEGYGPWTVKSGLIQVEPPFEILERMVTLRVHLDAIDERNAPLRIVPGSHRLGRLPEAEIGRVVTTLGERLCLAERGDVWLYATSIVHASLAADPPRRRRVLQIDFSADATPGPLAWRGV
;
A
#
# COMPACT_ATOMS: atom_id res chain seq x y z
N MET A 1 28.92 -9.08 8.18
CA MET A 1 27.80 -10.05 8.14
C MET A 1 26.98 -9.70 6.92
N LEU A 2 27.19 -10.39 5.80
CA LEU A 2 26.44 -10.18 4.57
C LEU A 2 25.02 -10.68 4.82
N SER A 3 24.06 -9.76 4.89
CA SER A 3 22.63 -10.07 4.94
C SER A 3 22.32 -10.95 3.73
N ALA A 4 21.91 -12.19 3.97
CA ALA A 4 21.43 -13.06 2.92
C ALA A 4 20.22 -12.37 2.27
N VAL A 5 20.37 -11.91 1.03
CA VAL A 5 19.25 -11.43 0.22
C VAL A 5 18.43 -12.67 -0.14
N CYS A 6 17.54 -13.05 0.77
CA CYS A 6 16.51 -14.04 0.53
C CYS A 6 15.58 -13.44 -0.52
N ARG A 7 15.47 -14.09 -1.69
CA ARG A 7 14.59 -13.64 -2.76
C ARG A 7 13.17 -13.59 -2.20
N SER A 8 12.52 -12.46 -2.38
CA SER A 8 11.20 -12.14 -1.85
C SER A 8 10.06 -13.07 -2.34
N ALA A 9 10.35 -14.07 -3.17
CA ALA A 9 9.38 -14.97 -3.78
C ALA A 9 8.75 -15.99 -2.79
N ASP A 10 9.33 -16.17 -1.60
CA ASP A 10 8.86 -17.18 -0.63
C ASP A 10 7.98 -16.61 0.49
N LEU A 11 7.69 -15.31 0.49
CA LEU A 11 6.89 -14.68 1.54
C LEU A 11 5.40 -14.98 1.37
N THR A 12 4.73 -15.29 2.48
CA THR A 12 3.27 -15.49 2.51
C THR A 12 2.58 -14.40 3.33
N LEU A 13 1.37 -14.02 2.95
CA LEU A 13 0.62 -13.01 3.68
C LEU A 13 0.36 -13.42 5.13
N ASN A 14 0.08 -14.71 5.39
CA ASN A 14 -0.29 -15.19 6.72
C ASN A 14 0.89 -15.12 7.71
N ASP A 15 2.05 -15.62 7.29
CA ASP A 15 3.21 -15.78 8.17
C ASP A 15 4.07 -14.52 8.18
N ASP A 16 4.33 -13.96 7.00
CA ASP A 16 5.25 -12.84 6.82
C ASP A 16 4.53 -11.48 6.73
N GLY A 17 3.23 -11.47 6.46
CA GLY A 17 2.47 -10.24 6.28
C GLY A 17 2.63 -9.63 4.89
N ALA A 18 3.28 -10.33 3.95
CA ALA A 18 3.45 -9.90 2.57
C ALA A 18 3.54 -11.08 1.60
N GLN A 19 3.08 -10.91 0.37
CA GLN A 19 3.12 -11.90 -0.69
C GLN A 19 3.23 -11.24 -2.06
N LEU A 20 4.08 -11.81 -2.93
CA LEU A 20 4.24 -11.36 -4.31
C LEU A 20 3.30 -12.14 -5.24
N PHE A 21 2.59 -11.40 -6.08
CA PHE A 21 1.88 -11.91 -7.24
C PHE A 21 2.65 -11.49 -8.48
N ALA A 22 3.56 -12.37 -8.91
CA ALA A 22 4.42 -12.11 -10.06
C ALA A 22 3.60 -12.13 -11.36
N GLN A 23 3.89 -11.18 -12.26
CA GLN A 23 3.22 -11.03 -13.56
C GLN A 23 1.69 -10.98 -13.45
N ALA A 24 1.17 -10.43 -12.36
CA ALA A 24 -0.27 -10.35 -12.12
C ALA A 24 -1.00 -9.50 -13.18
N LEU A 25 -0.31 -8.49 -13.73
CA LEU A 25 -0.79 -7.70 -14.86
C LEU A 25 0.10 -7.94 -16.08
N ASP A 26 -0.51 -8.28 -17.21
CA ASP A 26 0.18 -8.29 -18.50
C ASP A 26 0.47 -6.87 -19.01
N GLU A 27 1.30 -6.76 -20.06
CA GLU A 27 1.71 -5.47 -20.61
C GLU A 27 0.51 -4.65 -21.13
N GLY A 28 -0.47 -5.32 -21.74
CA GLY A 28 -1.69 -4.66 -22.23
C GLY A 28 -2.50 -4.06 -21.09
N THR A 29 -2.61 -4.75 -19.95
CA THR A 29 -3.30 -4.28 -18.76
C THR A 29 -2.53 -3.16 -18.08
N CYS A 30 -1.20 -3.25 -18.01
CA CYS A 30 -0.35 -2.16 -17.53
C CYS A 30 -0.57 -0.88 -18.35
N GLY A 31 -0.57 -0.97 -19.68
CA GLY A 31 -0.82 0.19 -20.55
C GLY A 31 -2.21 0.81 -20.38
N ARG A 32 -3.26 -0.01 -20.24
CA ARG A 32 -4.61 0.50 -19.94
C ARG A 32 -4.68 1.18 -18.57
N LEU A 33 -4.02 0.63 -17.56
CA LEU A 33 -3.96 1.21 -16.21
C LEU A 33 -3.22 2.55 -16.22
N GLU A 34 -2.08 2.63 -16.91
CA GLU A 34 -1.33 3.88 -17.09
C GLU A 34 -2.20 4.97 -17.74
N THR A 35 -2.96 4.60 -18.78
CA THR A 35 -3.88 5.51 -19.46
C THR A 35 -4.96 6.03 -18.50
N ALA A 36 -5.55 5.15 -17.68
CA ALA A 36 -6.52 5.54 -16.66
C ALA A 36 -5.91 6.48 -15.60
N LEU A 37 -4.65 6.27 -15.23
CA LEU A 37 -3.93 7.10 -14.26
C LEU A 37 -3.60 8.49 -14.82
N VAL A 38 -3.25 8.61 -16.10
CA VAL A 38 -3.00 9.91 -16.77
C VAL A 38 -4.26 10.77 -16.78
N ALA A 39 -5.44 10.16 -16.90
CA ALA A 39 -6.72 10.86 -16.91
C ALA A 39 -7.15 11.40 -15.52
N LEU A 40 -6.42 11.09 -14.45
CA LEU A 40 -6.72 11.61 -13.12
C LEU A 40 -6.29 13.09 -13.01
N PRO A 41 -7.04 13.92 -12.28
CA PRO A 41 -6.62 15.28 -11.95
C PRO A 41 -5.43 15.22 -10.98
N THR A 42 -4.23 15.11 -11.52
CA THR A 42 -2.99 15.01 -10.74
C THR A 42 -2.37 16.39 -10.58
N SER A 43 -2.28 16.89 -9.35
CA SER A 43 -1.64 18.20 -9.09
C SER A 43 -0.33 18.11 -8.30
N ARG A 44 -0.02 16.98 -7.64
CA ARG A 44 1.15 16.84 -6.73
C ARG A 44 1.64 15.39 -6.56
N PRO A 45 2.88 15.16 -6.08
CA PRO A 45 3.39 13.81 -5.79
C PRO A 45 2.58 13.11 -4.67
N GLY A 46 2.47 11.78 -4.72
CA GLY A 46 1.62 11.02 -3.80
C GLY A 46 0.14 11.35 -4.00
N VAL A 47 -0.32 11.26 -5.24
CA VAL A 47 -1.69 11.65 -5.63
C VAL A 47 -2.64 10.72 -4.91
N ARG A 48 -3.32 11.23 -3.89
CA ARG A 48 -4.47 10.52 -3.32
C ARG A 48 -5.62 10.65 -4.30
N ILE A 49 -6.15 9.52 -4.71
CA ILE A 49 -7.18 9.43 -5.73
C ILE A 49 -8.53 9.51 -5.01
N GLY A 50 -9.16 10.68 -5.05
CA GLY A 50 -10.49 10.92 -4.47
C GLY A 50 -11.66 10.68 -5.43
N GLU A 51 -11.37 10.64 -6.74
CA GLU A 51 -12.30 10.29 -7.81
C GLU A 51 -11.57 9.45 -8.87
N GLY A 52 -11.61 8.13 -8.70
CA GLY A 52 -10.92 7.14 -9.52
C GLY A 52 -11.87 6.23 -10.27
N ARG A 53 -13.00 6.75 -10.78
CA ARG A 53 -14.01 5.93 -11.50
C ARG A 53 -13.42 5.09 -12.63
N GLN A 54 -12.40 5.58 -13.31
CA GLN A 54 -11.67 4.88 -14.37
C GLN A 54 -10.82 3.70 -13.87
N LEU A 55 -10.55 3.59 -12.56
CA LEU A 55 -9.84 2.47 -11.96
C LEU A 55 -10.76 1.29 -11.62
N ARG A 56 -12.09 1.50 -11.62
CA ARG A 56 -13.09 0.46 -11.29
C ARG A 56 -12.91 -0.85 -12.08
N PRO A 57 -12.61 -0.85 -13.39
CA PRO A 57 -12.38 -2.10 -14.14
C PRO A 57 -11.19 -2.92 -13.63
N PHE A 58 -10.25 -2.30 -12.94
CA PHE A 58 -9.07 -2.98 -12.39
C PHE A 58 -9.27 -3.41 -10.94
N LEU A 59 -9.94 -2.55 -10.14
CA LEU A 59 -10.04 -2.71 -8.68
C LEU A 59 -11.28 -3.48 -8.21
N GLY A 60 -12.32 -3.64 -9.04
CA GLY A 60 -13.47 -4.48 -8.69
C GLY A 60 -13.08 -5.95 -8.53
N ASN A 61 -13.89 -6.76 -7.84
CA ASN A 61 -13.58 -8.16 -7.50
C ASN A 61 -13.18 -9.04 -8.69
N ALA A 62 -13.80 -8.81 -9.86
CA ALA A 62 -13.47 -9.52 -11.10
C ALA A 62 -12.34 -8.86 -11.91
N GLY A 63 -11.85 -7.71 -11.46
CA GLY A 63 -10.74 -7.00 -12.04
C GLY A 63 -9.39 -7.64 -11.66
N PRO A 64 -8.35 -7.46 -12.50
CA PRO A 64 -7.06 -8.12 -12.32
C PRO A 64 -6.32 -7.73 -11.02
N ILE A 65 -6.64 -6.59 -10.40
CA ILE A 65 -6.11 -6.22 -9.08
C ILE A 65 -7.06 -6.66 -7.97
N GLY A 66 -8.37 -6.45 -8.14
CA GLY A 66 -9.36 -6.78 -7.12
C GLY A 66 -9.41 -8.27 -6.79
N VAL A 67 -9.20 -9.16 -7.77
CA VAL A 67 -9.14 -10.61 -7.52
C VAL A 67 -8.03 -11.00 -6.53
N ILE A 68 -6.93 -10.25 -6.49
CA ILE A 68 -5.84 -10.46 -5.52
C ILE A 68 -6.31 -10.07 -4.12
N ALA A 69 -7.03 -8.95 -3.98
CA ALA A 69 -7.61 -8.56 -2.69
C ALA A 69 -8.65 -9.59 -2.21
N VAL A 70 -9.49 -10.09 -3.12
CA VAL A 70 -10.48 -11.15 -2.83
C VAL A 70 -9.79 -12.42 -2.32
N SER A 71 -8.63 -12.78 -2.85
CA SER A 71 -7.88 -13.96 -2.37
C SER A 71 -7.47 -13.87 -0.89
N ALA A 72 -7.36 -12.66 -0.33
CA ALA A 72 -6.99 -12.42 1.07
C ALA A 72 -8.16 -12.03 1.98
N LEU A 73 -9.13 -11.28 1.46
CA LEU A 73 -10.23 -10.67 2.22
C LEU A 73 -11.60 -11.29 1.92
N GLY A 74 -11.70 -12.17 0.92
CA GLY A 74 -12.94 -12.74 0.42
C GLY A 74 -13.76 -11.76 -0.45
N GLU A 75 -14.96 -12.18 -0.84
CA GLU A 75 -15.82 -11.46 -1.80
C GLU A 75 -16.29 -10.08 -1.33
N GLN A 76 -16.11 -9.73 -0.05
CA GLN A 76 -16.47 -8.42 0.48
C GLN A 76 -15.36 -7.37 0.33
N ALA A 77 -14.20 -7.77 -0.21
CA ALA A 77 -13.07 -6.89 -0.47
C ALA A 77 -13.50 -5.69 -1.32
N ARG A 78 -13.19 -4.48 -0.85
CA ARG A 78 -13.45 -3.24 -1.58
C ARG A 78 -12.26 -2.29 -1.48
N PRO A 79 -11.91 -1.56 -2.56
CA PRO A 79 -10.88 -0.54 -2.49
C PRO A 79 -11.40 0.65 -1.68
N VAL A 80 -10.68 1.04 -0.63
CA VAL A 80 -11.08 2.11 0.29
C VAL A 80 -10.19 3.35 0.20
N ARG A 81 -8.99 3.21 -0.37
CA ARG A 81 -8.04 4.31 -0.59
C ARG A 81 -7.10 3.94 -1.74
N ALA A 82 -6.75 4.90 -2.58
CA ALA A 82 -5.70 4.71 -3.60
C ALA A 82 -4.74 5.91 -3.65
N ILE A 83 -3.46 5.60 -3.83
CA ILE A 83 -2.36 6.57 -3.88
C ILE A 83 -1.42 6.22 -5.03
N LEU A 84 -1.19 7.15 -5.95
CA LEU A 84 -0.16 7.01 -6.98
C LEU A 84 1.16 7.63 -6.49
N PHE A 85 2.18 6.80 -6.40
CA PHE A 85 3.57 7.22 -6.16
C PHE A 85 4.32 7.23 -7.50
N ASP A 86 4.58 8.43 -8.03
CA ASP A 86 5.48 8.65 -9.17
C ASP A 86 6.74 9.36 -8.67
N LYS A 87 7.77 8.58 -8.32
CA LYS A 87 9.08 9.14 -7.94
C LYS A 87 9.86 9.41 -9.23
N THR A 88 10.38 10.62 -9.38
CA THR A 88 11.26 11.04 -10.48
C THR A 88 12.64 11.42 -9.93
N ALA A 89 13.62 11.72 -10.80
CA ALA A 89 14.95 12.13 -10.36
C ALA A 89 14.92 13.38 -9.47
N GLU A 90 14.03 14.32 -9.78
CA GLU A 90 13.80 15.57 -9.05
C GLU A 90 12.99 15.35 -7.76
N ARG A 91 12.45 14.15 -7.56
CA ARG A 91 11.40 13.82 -6.57
C ARG A 91 11.71 12.48 -5.91
N ASN A 92 12.84 12.43 -5.21
CA ASN A 92 13.42 11.22 -4.65
C ASN A 92 13.45 11.24 -3.11
N TRP A 93 12.27 11.16 -2.47
CA TRP A 93 12.19 11.13 -1.00
C TRP A 93 12.20 9.69 -0.46
N ALA A 94 12.78 9.50 0.73
CA ALA A 94 12.67 8.26 1.50
C ALA A 94 11.49 8.36 2.49
N LEU A 95 10.96 7.21 2.92
CA LEU A 95 10.10 7.11 4.09
C LEU A 95 10.79 6.20 5.11
N GLY A 96 10.95 6.71 6.33
CA GLY A 96 11.46 5.93 7.45
C GLY A 96 10.54 4.75 7.81
N TRP A 97 10.98 3.91 8.73
CA TRP A 97 10.18 2.80 9.23
C TRP A 97 8.93 3.29 9.93
N HIS A 98 7.77 2.80 9.51
CA HIS A 98 6.46 3.16 10.06
C HIS A 98 5.44 2.04 9.87
N GLN A 99 4.30 2.18 10.54
CA GLN A 99 3.06 1.51 10.16
C GLN A 99 2.16 2.56 9.51
N ASP A 100 1.36 2.16 8.52
CA ASP A 100 0.25 3.00 8.08
C ASP A 100 -0.75 3.11 9.23
N ARG A 101 -1.22 4.34 9.50
CA ARG A 101 -2.09 4.63 10.64
C ARG A 101 -3.42 5.27 10.29
N THR A 102 -3.64 5.65 9.03
CA THR A 102 -4.83 6.43 8.66
C THR A 102 -5.66 5.77 7.59
N ILE A 103 -6.98 5.91 7.74
CA ILE A 103 -7.98 5.59 6.71
C ILE A 103 -8.52 6.88 6.07
N VAL A 104 -9.25 6.75 4.97
CA VAL A 104 -9.96 7.86 4.32
C VAL A 104 -11.47 7.63 4.39
N VAL A 105 -12.19 8.62 4.91
CA VAL A 105 -13.62 8.54 5.19
C VAL A 105 -14.37 9.65 4.47
N GLU A 106 -15.66 9.44 4.26
CA GLU A 106 -16.53 10.37 3.53
C GLU A 106 -16.70 11.70 4.25
N GLU A 107 -16.94 11.62 5.56
CA GLU A 107 -17.12 12.77 6.43
C GLU A 107 -16.48 12.53 7.80
N ARG A 108 -16.27 13.62 8.54
CA ARG A 108 -15.82 13.56 9.93
C ARG A 108 -17.05 13.45 10.83
N ILE A 109 -17.10 12.36 11.59
CA ILE A 109 -18.03 12.17 12.70
C ILE A 109 -17.19 11.96 13.95
N ASP A 110 -17.30 12.88 14.91
CA ASP A 110 -16.56 12.78 16.17
C ASP A 110 -16.99 11.51 16.92
N THR A 111 -16.09 10.54 16.95
CA THR A 111 -16.32 9.18 17.45
C THR A 111 -15.19 8.81 18.40
N GLU A 112 -15.51 8.19 19.52
CA GLU A 112 -14.52 7.69 20.46
C GLU A 112 -13.55 6.69 19.80
N GLY A 113 -12.25 6.82 20.08
CA GLY A 113 -11.21 5.98 19.49
C GLY A 113 -10.75 6.39 18.09
N TYR A 114 -11.34 7.43 17.48
CA TYR A 114 -10.95 7.94 16.16
C TYR A 114 -10.21 9.27 16.28
N GLY A 115 -8.94 9.28 15.86
CA GLY A 115 -8.10 10.46 15.83
C GLY A 115 -6.62 10.11 15.87
N PRO A 116 -5.74 11.02 15.41
CA PRO A 116 -6.04 12.38 14.97
C PRO A 116 -6.71 12.46 13.59
N TRP A 117 -7.44 13.57 13.36
CA TRP A 117 -8.07 13.89 12.09
C TRP A 117 -7.19 14.83 11.27
N THR A 118 -7.07 14.60 9.96
CA THR A 118 -6.36 15.49 9.03
C THR A 118 -7.09 15.58 7.70
N VAL A 119 -6.88 16.65 6.93
CA VAL A 119 -7.33 16.74 5.54
C VAL A 119 -6.11 16.84 4.63
N LYS A 120 -5.96 15.91 3.69
CA LYS A 120 -4.86 15.94 2.70
C LYS A 120 -5.43 15.80 1.30
N SER A 121 -5.12 16.76 0.43
CA SER A 121 -5.65 16.82 -0.94
C SER A 121 -7.18 16.78 -0.99
N GLY A 122 -7.85 17.45 -0.04
CA GLY A 122 -9.31 17.45 0.08
C GLY A 122 -9.93 16.18 0.66
N LEU A 123 -9.13 15.17 1.00
CA LEU A 123 -9.60 13.91 1.59
C LEU A 123 -9.46 13.92 3.11
N ILE A 124 -10.55 13.60 3.79
CA ILE A 124 -10.62 13.48 5.25
C ILE A 124 -9.96 12.16 5.65
N GLN A 125 -8.96 12.27 6.53
CA GLN A 125 -8.20 11.16 7.07
C GLN A 125 -8.33 11.12 8.58
N VAL A 126 -8.35 9.92 9.12
CA VAL A 126 -8.40 9.68 10.55
C VAL A 126 -7.60 8.42 10.89
N GLU A 127 -6.96 8.41 12.05
CA GLU A 127 -6.46 7.17 12.65
C GLU A 127 -7.62 6.47 13.37
N PRO A 128 -8.07 5.29 12.88
CA PRO A 128 -9.14 4.53 13.53
C PRO A 128 -8.57 3.69 14.69
N PRO A 129 -9.42 3.01 15.48
CA PRO A 129 -8.99 1.84 16.25
C PRO A 129 -8.15 0.91 15.38
N PHE A 130 -6.96 0.53 15.87
CA PHE A 130 -5.93 -0.08 15.02
C PHE A 130 -6.37 -1.45 14.48
N GLU A 131 -7.30 -2.11 15.15
CA GLU A 131 -7.89 -3.38 14.72
C GLU A 131 -8.55 -3.28 13.35
N ILE A 132 -9.03 -2.10 12.95
CA ILE A 132 -9.53 -1.86 11.58
C ILE A 132 -8.39 -2.01 10.57
N LEU A 133 -7.22 -1.44 10.84
CA LEU A 133 -6.05 -1.55 9.96
C LEU A 133 -5.46 -2.96 9.94
N GLU A 134 -5.55 -3.70 11.05
CA GLU A 134 -5.11 -5.10 11.12
C GLU A 134 -5.94 -6.04 10.23
N ARG A 135 -7.19 -5.69 9.94
CA ARG A 135 -8.07 -6.42 9.02
C ARG A 135 -7.95 -5.97 7.56
N MET A 136 -7.14 -4.96 7.28
CA MET A 136 -6.95 -4.42 5.94
C MET A 136 -5.71 -5.01 5.26
N VAL A 137 -5.76 -5.02 3.93
CA VAL A 137 -4.59 -5.32 3.10
C VAL A 137 -4.31 -4.18 2.14
N THR A 138 -3.06 -4.03 1.80
CA THR A 138 -2.58 -3.06 0.83
C THR A 138 -1.98 -3.78 -0.36
N LEU A 139 -2.44 -3.41 -1.55
CA LEU A 139 -1.90 -3.86 -2.83
C LEU A 139 -1.04 -2.76 -3.44
N ARG A 140 0.15 -3.14 -3.88
CA ARG A 140 1.15 -2.26 -4.46
C ARG A 140 1.47 -2.76 -5.86
N VAL A 141 0.90 -2.09 -6.86
CA VAL A 141 1.01 -2.44 -8.28
C VAL A 141 2.21 -1.73 -8.88
N HIS A 142 3.12 -2.49 -9.48
CA HIS A 142 4.37 -1.97 -10.04
C HIS A 142 4.22 -1.72 -11.55
N LEU A 143 4.29 -0.45 -11.95
CA LEU A 143 4.26 -0.05 -13.37
C LEU A 143 5.67 0.11 -13.95
N ASP A 144 6.69 0.08 -13.10
CA ASP A 144 8.10 0.11 -13.49
C ASP A 144 8.86 -0.90 -12.63
N ALA A 145 9.92 -1.49 -13.17
CA ALA A 145 10.76 -2.44 -12.44
C ALA A 145 11.50 -1.79 -11.25
N ILE A 146 11.64 -2.55 -10.17
CA ILE A 146 12.23 -2.15 -8.91
C ILE A 146 13.26 -3.18 -8.47
N ASP A 147 14.53 -2.80 -8.65
CA ASP A 147 15.68 -3.49 -8.10
C ASP A 147 16.05 -2.94 -6.71
N GLU A 148 17.11 -3.49 -6.11
CA GLU A 148 17.62 -3.08 -4.79
C GLU A 148 18.01 -1.59 -4.71
N ARG A 149 18.29 -0.97 -5.86
CA ARG A 149 18.78 0.41 -5.98
C ARG A 149 17.67 1.39 -6.37
N ASN A 150 16.54 0.92 -6.89
CA ASN A 150 15.40 1.74 -7.31
C ASN A 150 14.32 1.88 -6.23
N ALA A 151 14.72 2.22 -5.01
CA ALA A 151 13.83 2.51 -3.88
C ALA A 151 12.81 1.37 -3.57
N PRO A 152 13.26 0.13 -3.33
CA PRO A 152 12.35 -0.97 -3.00
C PRO A 152 11.55 -0.66 -1.73
N LEU A 153 10.35 -1.25 -1.65
CA LEU A 153 9.66 -1.34 -0.37
C LEU A 153 10.50 -2.26 0.53
N ARG A 154 10.68 -1.84 1.78
CA ARG A 154 11.34 -2.62 2.82
C ARG A 154 10.27 -2.98 3.83
N ILE A 155 10.23 -4.23 4.24
CA ILE A 155 9.25 -4.73 5.22
C ILE A 155 9.96 -5.44 6.34
N VAL A 156 9.29 -5.54 7.49
CA VAL A 156 9.68 -6.42 8.59
C VAL A 156 8.69 -7.59 8.62
N PRO A 157 9.07 -8.78 8.12
CA PRO A 157 8.20 -9.94 8.13
C PRO A 157 7.63 -10.27 9.52
N GLY A 158 6.35 -10.62 9.58
CA GLY A 158 5.64 -11.01 10.81
C GLY A 158 5.25 -9.84 11.73
N SER A 159 5.71 -8.62 11.45
CA SER A 159 5.43 -7.44 12.29
C SER A 159 3.96 -7.01 12.30
N HIS A 160 3.18 -7.43 11.30
CA HIS A 160 1.73 -7.18 11.22
C HIS A 160 0.95 -7.82 12.38
N ARG A 161 1.52 -8.83 13.04
CA ARG A 161 0.93 -9.56 14.17
C ARG A 161 1.21 -8.92 15.53
N LEU A 162 1.99 -7.84 15.56
CA LEU A 162 2.38 -7.14 16.79
C LEU A 162 1.42 -6.01 17.18
N GLY A 163 0.35 -5.80 16.40
CA GLY A 163 -0.58 -4.71 16.59
C GLY A 163 0.08 -3.34 16.45
N ARG A 164 -0.51 -2.35 17.13
CA ARG A 164 -0.06 -0.96 17.05
C ARG A 164 1.25 -0.79 17.82
N LEU A 165 2.33 -0.52 17.12
CA LEU A 165 3.63 -0.25 17.74
C LEU A 165 3.79 1.25 18.03
N PRO A 166 4.25 1.62 19.24
CA PRO A 166 4.78 2.96 19.48
C PRO A 166 5.97 3.23 18.54
N GLU A 167 6.10 4.47 18.06
CA GLU A 167 7.17 4.84 17.10
C GLU A 167 8.57 4.54 17.66
N ALA A 168 8.79 4.78 18.95
CA ALA A 168 10.05 4.48 19.63
C ALA A 168 10.42 2.98 19.63
N GLU A 169 9.45 2.08 19.46
CA GLU A 169 9.69 0.62 19.45
C GLU A 169 10.00 0.08 18.05
N ILE A 170 9.64 0.81 16.99
CA ILE A 170 9.77 0.34 15.61
C ILE A 170 11.22 -0.03 15.29
N GLY A 171 12.20 0.78 15.69
CA GLY A 171 13.61 0.50 15.45
C GLY A 171 14.09 -0.80 16.10
N ARG A 172 13.59 -1.11 17.30
CA ARG A 172 13.88 -2.36 18.01
C ARG A 172 13.27 -3.56 17.28
N VAL A 173 12.03 -3.43 16.81
CA VAL A 173 11.34 -4.48 16.04
C VAL A 173 12.09 -4.79 14.74
N VAL A 174 12.48 -3.75 13.99
CA VAL A 174 13.28 -3.89 12.75
C VAL A 174 14.60 -4.64 13.04
N THR A 175 15.30 -4.26 14.11
CA THR A 175 16.59 -4.90 14.48
C THR A 175 16.40 -6.37 14.90
N THR A 176 15.29 -6.68 15.58
CA THR A 176 15.04 -8.00 16.16
C THR A 176 14.57 -9.01 15.10
N LEU A 177 13.63 -8.60 14.25
CA LEU A 177 13.00 -9.49 13.26
C LEU A 177 13.73 -9.45 11.91
N GLY A 178 14.55 -8.43 11.68
CA GLY A 178 15.22 -8.21 10.41
C GLY A 178 14.28 -7.69 9.32
N GLU A 179 14.84 -7.42 8.15
CA GLU A 179 14.08 -6.86 7.03
C GLU A 179 14.13 -7.73 5.78
N ARG A 180 13.19 -7.46 4.86
CA ARG A 180 13.20 -7.98 3.49
C ARG A 180 12.93 -6.86 2.50
N LEU A 181 13.58 -6.95 1.34
CA LEU A 181 13.34 -6.08 0.20
C LEU A 181 12.24 -6.69 -0.67
N CYS A 182 11.22 -5.90 -0.98
CA CYS A 182 10.20 -6.24 -1.97
C CYS A 182 10.66 -5.73 -3.34
N LEU A 183 11.36 -6.60 -4.07
CA LEU A 183 11.72 -6.39 -5.47
C LEU A 183 10.52 -6.72 -6.36
N ALA A 184 10.47 -6.12 -7.55
CA ALA A 184 9.34 -6.30 -8.46
C ALA A 184 9.73 -5.99 -9.90
N GLU A 185 9.19 -6.76 -10.84
CA GLU A 185 9.15 -6.39 -12.26
C GLU A 185 7.89 -5.56 -12.56
N ARG A 186 7.83 -5.00 -13.77
CA ARG A 186 6.60 -4.37 -14.25
C ARG A 186 5.47 -5.41 -14.33
N GLY A 187 4.30 -5.04 -13.84
CA GLY A 187 3.12 -5.91 -13.79
C GLY A 187 3.03 -6.77 -12.53
N ASP A 188 4.07 -6.80 -11.71
CA ASP A 188 4.02 -7.44 -10.40
C ASP A 188 3.15 -6.67 -9.42
N VAL A 189 2.52 -7.41 -8.51
CA VAL A 189 1.72 -6.84 -7.43
C VAL A 189 2.17 -7.42 -6.09
N TRP A 190 2.58 -6.53 -5.19
CA TRP A 190 2.81 -6.87 -3.79
C TRP A 190 1.52 -6.70 -3.00
N LEU A 191 1.08 -7.76 -2.34
CA LEU A 191 0.04 -7.74 -1.33
C LEU A 191 0.69 -7.76 0.04
N TYR A 192 0.29 -6.88 0.96
CA TYR A 192 0.76 -6.94 2.35
C TYR A 192 -0.30 -6.48 3.34
N ALA A 193 -0.20 -6.94 4.59
CA ALA A 193 -1.06 -6.49 5.67
C ALA A 193 -0.83 -4.99 5.91
N THR A 194 -1.90 -4.18 5.95
CA THR A 194 -1.76 -2.72 6.11
C THR A 194 -1.05 -2.33 7.42
N SER A 195 -1.13 -3.19 8.45
CA SER A 195 -0.45 -3.02 9.74
C SER A 195 1.05 -3.36 9.73
N ILE A 196 1.62 -3.86 8.63
CA ILE A 196 3.04 -4.26 8.58
C ILE A 196 3.97 -3.05 8.77
N VAL A 197 5.06 -3.25 9.52
CA VAL A 197 6.14 -2.26 9.60
C VAL A 197 6.89 -2.25 8.27
N HIS A 198 6.96 -1.07 7.66
CA HIS A 198 7.58 -0.91 6.36
C HIS A 198 8.26 0.46 6.19
N ALA A 199 9.14 0.54 5.19
CA ALA A 199 9.90 1.73 4.83
C ALA A 199 10.14 1.76 3.31
N SER A 200 10.66 2.87 2.81
CA SER A 200 11.26 2.89 1.46
C SER A 200 12.47 3.78 1.41
N LEU A 201 13.50 3.33 0.69
CA LEU A 201 14.68 4.14 0.43
C LEU A 201 14.41 5.18 -0.68
N ALA A 202 15.33 6.13 -0.80
CA ALA A 202 15.51 6.90 -2.02
C ALA A 202 16.20 6.01 -3.09
N ALA A 203 15.94 6.27 -4.37
CA ALA A 203 16.63 5.58 -5.46
C ALA A 203 18.06 6.13 -5.60
N ASP A 204 19.05 5.25 -5.80
CA ASP A 204 20.46 5.65 -6.00
C ASP A 204 21.14 4.76 -7.06
N PRO A 205 21.40 5.27 -8.28
CA PRO A 205 21.12 6.64 -8.74
C PRO A 205 19.60 6.90 -8.89
N PRO A 206 19.16 8.17 -8.92
CA PRO A 206 17.75 8.50 -9.11
C PRO A 206 17.21 7.93 -10.42
N ARG A 207 16.15 7.11 -10.32
CA ARG A 207 15.44 6.52 -11.45
C ARG A 207 13.94 6.73 -11.25
N ARG A 208 13.22 6.88 -12.35
CA ARG A 208 11.75 6.99 -12.27
C ARG A 208 11.16 5.65 -11.85
N ARG A 209 10.17 5.69 -10.97
CA ARG A 209 9.30 4.53 -10.71
C ARG A 209 7.89 4.98 -10.37
N ARG A 210 6.92 4.25 -10.90
CA ARG A 210 5.50 4.40 -10.62
C ARG A 210 4.96 3.18 -9.91
N VAL A 211 4.26 3.46 -8.84
CA VAL A 211 3.58 2.47 -8.02
C VAL A 211 2.18 2.98 -7.70
N LEU A 212 1.17 2.19 -8.02
CA LEU A 212 -0.19 2.43 -7.55
C LEU A 212 -0.39 1.60 -6.27
N GLN A 213 -0.58 2.28 -5.14
CA GLN A 213 -0.94 1.65 -3.88
C GLN A 213 -2.44 1.76 -3.66
N ILE A 214 -3.08 0.66 -3.30
CA ILE A 214 -4.52 0.59 -3.00
C ILE A 214 -4.71 -0.17 -1.71
N ASP A 215 -5.46 0.41 -0.77
CA ASP A 215 -5.87 -0.29 0.43
C ASP A 215 -7.26 -0.87 0.22
N PHE A 216 -7.44 -2.09 0.71
CA PHE A 216 -8.69 -2.84 0.65
C PHE A 216 -9.15 -3.19 2.06
N SER A 217 -10.46 -3.24 2.23
CA SER A 217 -11.11 -3.76 3.43
C SER A 217 -12.25 -4.69 3.06
N ALA A 218 -12.53 -5.69 3.89
CA ALA A 218 -13.76 -6.47 3.83
C ALA A 218 -14.88 -5.81 4.65
N ASP A 219 -14.53 -4.91 5.57
CA ASP A 219 -15.51 -4.24 6.43
C ASP A 219 -16.37 -3.31 5.58
N ALA A 220 -17.70 -3.42 5.74
CA ALA A 220 -18.63 -2.55 5.03
C ALA A 220 -18.41 -1.07 5.37
N THR A 221 -18.03 -0.79 6.62
CA THR A 221 -17.73 0.53 7.17
C THR A 221 -16.55 0.46 8.15
N PRO A 222 -15.74 1.52 8.30
CA PRO A 222 -14.77 1.61 9.38
C PRO A 222 -15.47 2.07 10.66
N GLY A 223 -16.22 1.16 11.31
CA GLY A 223 -17.05 1.46 12.47
C GLY A 223 -18.26 2.34 12.12
N PRO A 224 -18.49 3.48 12.80
CA PRO A 224 -19.65 4.36 12.53
C PRO A 224 -19.43 5.33 11.37
N LEU A 225 -18.24 5.34 10.78
CA LEU A 225 -17.90 6.18 9.63
C LEU A 225 -18.25 5.47 8.32
N ALA A 226 -18.26 6.19 7.20
CA ALA A 226 -18.34 5.60 5.87
C ALA A 226 -16.98 5.69 5.15
N TRP A 227 -16.60 4.63 4.44
CA TRP A 227 -15.44 4.68 3.55
C TRP A 227 -15.67 5.72 2.45
N ARG A 228 -14.68 6.57 2.16
CA ARG A 228 -14.78 7.47 0.99
C ARG A 228 -14.74 6.71 -0.34
N GLY A 229 -14.03 5.58 -0.34
CA GLY A 229 -13.74 4.79 -1.54
C GLY A 229 -12.69 5.42 -2.47
N VAL A 230 -12.57 4.82 -3.66
CA VAL A 230 -11.70 5.27 -4.76
C VAL A 230 -12.54 5.82 -5.91
#